data_AF-A0A0F9FM46-F1
#
_entry.id   AF-A0A0F9FM46-F1
#
_cell.length_a   1.000
_cell.length_b   1.000
_cell.length_c   1.000
_cell.angle_alpha   90.00
_cell.angle_beta   90.00
_cell.angle_gamma   90.00
#
_symmetry.space_group_name_H-M   'P 1'
#
loop_
_entity.id
_entity.type
_entity.pdbx_description
1 polymer ?
#
loop_
_entity_poly.entity_id
_entity_poly.type
_entity_poly.pdbx_seq_one_letter_code
_entity_poly.pdbx_strand_id
1 'polypeptide(L)'
;ILGLSGGIDSALTAAIASLALGRENVLAVFMPSRYTSKDNYQDTKKLADNLGIDLIQIPIDGMFKEFLRFLSPSFKTEEPGVTEQNIQARIRATILMGFSNRDGLLLLSTGNKSEASVGYCTLYGDMSGGLAVISDVPKTMVYELSGLVNAEKEWIPKRIIEKAPSAELKPNQKDQDDLPPYEILDAVLKGYIEDLKSQDELVQMGFDKKLVENVISKIVRSEYKRQQAAPGLKVTSKAFGYGRRYPIAQRYMAEST
;
A
#
# COMPACT_ATOMS: atom_id res chain seq x y z
N ILE A 1 4.15 -12.58 9.66
CA ILE A 1 3.11 -12.88 8.65
C ILE A 1 2.86 -11.65 7.79
N LEU A 2 2.56 -11.81 6.50
CA LEU A 2 2.13 -10.70 5.63
C LEU A 2 1.17 -11.19 4.54
N GLY A 3 0.42 -10.24 3.96
CA GLY A 3 -0.37 -10.49 2.76
C GLY A 3 0.47 -10.27 1.50
N LEU A 4 0.50 -11.25 0.59
CA LEU A 4 1.01 -11.03 -0.76
C LEU A 4 -0.14 -10.64 -1.68
N SER A 5 -0.06 -9.45 -2.26
CA SER A 5 -1.01 -8.97 -3.29
C SER A 5 -0.54 -9.28 -4.70
N GLY A 6 0.72 -9.71 -4.82
CA GLY A 6 1.50 -9.80 -6.05
C GLY A 6 1.89 -8.45 -6.66
N GLY A 7 1.61 -7.34 -5.96
CA GLY A 7 2.21 -6.04 -6.24
C GLY A 7 3.62 -5.93 -5.63
N ILE A 8 4.38 -4.96 -6.14
CA ILE A 8 5.79 -4.75 -5.77
C ILE A 8 6.00 -4.45 -4.29
N ASP A 9 5.09 -3.71 -3.63
CA ASP A 9 5.26 -3.31 -2.22
C ASP A 9 5.25 -4.52 -1.28
N SER A 10 4.30 -5.44 -1.51
CA SER A 10 4.22 -6.69 -0.76
C SER A 10 5.40 -7.62 -1.06
N ALA A 11 5.90 -7.60 -2.30
CA ALA A 11 7.06 -8.40 -2.71
C ALA A 11 8.36 -7.91 -2.05
N LEU A 12 8.60 -6.60 -2.06
CA LEU A 12 9.73 -5.99 -1.36
C LEU A 12 9.64 -6.25 0.14
N THR A 13 8.45 -6.09 0.73
CA THR A 13 8.24 -6.37 2.16
C THR A 13 8.56 -7.83 2.50
N ALA A 14 8.13 -8.79 1.67
CA ALA A 14 8.45 -10.20 1.86
C ALA A 14 9.94 -10.49 1.75
N ALA A 15 10.63 -9.88 0.78
CA ALA A 15 12.07 -10.01 0.62
C ALA A 15 12.82 -9.46 1.85
N ILE A 16 12.47 -8.25 2.31
CA ILE A 16 13.05 -7.65 3.52
C ILE A 16 12.81 -8.56 4.74
N ALA A 17 11.59 -9.05 4.92
CA ALA A 17 11.25 -9.92 6.05
C ALA A 17 12.03 -11.24 6.01
N SER A 18 12.16 -11.87 4.83
CA SER A 18 12.93 -13.10 4.66
C SER A 18 14.42 -12.90 4.97
N LEU A 19 15.00 -11.79 4.51
CA LEU A 19 16.39 -11.43 4.80
C LEU A 19 16.63 -11.12 6.27
N ALA A 20 15.69 -10.41 6.92
CA ALA A 20 15.85 -9.95 8.30
C ALA A 20 15.56 -11.03 9.35
N LEU A 21 14.58 -11.90 9.09
CA LEU A 21 14.05 -12.84 10.08
C LEU A 21 14.40 -14.31 9.77
N GLY A 22 14.94 -14.60 8.58
CA GLY A 22 15.03 -15.97 8.07
C GLY A 22 13.71 -16.42 7.44
N ARG A 23 13.80 -17.09 6.29
CA ARG A 23 12.66 -17.49 5.46
C ARG A 23 11.66 -18.40 6.18
N GLU A 24 12.13 -19.24 7.09
CA GLU A 24 11.33 -20.14 7.93
C GLU A 24 10.44 -19.41 8.94
N ASN A 25 10.73 -18.13 9.22
CA ASN A 25 9.96 -17.29 10.14
C ASN A 25 8.97 -16.37 9.39
N VAL A 26 8.82 -16.55 8.07
CA VAL A 26 7.96 -15.72 7.23
C VAL A 26 6.82 -16.56 6.65
N LEU A 27 5.61 -16.29 7.13
CA LEU A 27 4.37 -16.78 6.54
C LEU A 27 3.74 -15.73 5.62
N ALA A 28 3.56 -16.07 4.35
CA ALA A 28 2.81 -15.29 3.38
C ALA A 28 1.40 -15.84 3.18
N VAL A 29 0.43 -14.94 3.00
CA VAL A 29 -0.95 -15.30 2.67
C VAL A 29 -1.39 -14.57 1.40
N PHE A 30 -1.77 -15.33 0.37
CA PHE A 30 -2.38 -14.82 -0.86
C PHE A 30 -3.90 -14.90 -0.77
N MET A 31 -4.58 -13.76 -0.92
CA MET A 31 -6.03 -13.65 -0.68
C MET A 31 -6.78 -13.13 -1.92
N PRO A 32 -6.96 -13.98 -2.95
CA PRO A 32 -7.55 -13.55 -4.21
C PRO A 32 -9.05 -13.27 -4.08
N SER A 33 -9.53 -12.29 -4.83
CA SER A 33 -10.96 -12.10 -5.09
C SER A 33 -11.27 -12.45 -6.54
N ARG A 34 -12.53 -12.25 -6.96
CA ARG A 34 -12.95 -12.48 -8.35
C ARG A 34 -12.24 -11.59 -9.38
N TYR A 35 -11.64 -10.48 -8.95
CA TYR A 35 -10.93 -9.55 -9.83
C TYR A 35 -9.44 -9.87 -9.95
N THR A 36 -8.92 -10.78 -9.11
CA THR A 36 -7.51 -11.15 -9.10
C THR A 36 -7.16 -11.97 -10.34
N SER A 37 -6.15 -11.53 -11.09
CA SER A 37 -5.75 -12.20 -12.33
C SER A 37 -5.05 -13.54 -12.07
N LYS A 38 -5.12 -14.46 -13.05
CA LYS A 38 -4.41 -15.75 -12.97
C LYS A 38 -2.90 -15.57 -12.91
N ASP A 39 -2.38 -14.58 -13.66
CA ASP A 39 -0.96 -14.23 -13.66
C ASP A 39 -0.48 -13.75 -12.30
N ASN A 40 -1.35 -13.04 -11.54
CA ASN A 40 -1.01 -12.60 -10.20
C ASN A 40 -0.72 -13.77 -9.24
N TYR A 41 -1.52 -14.84 -9.30
CA TYR A 41 -1.24 -16.03 -8.49
C TYR A 41 0.10 -16.68 -8.86
N GLN A 42 0.40 -16.81 -10.16
CA GLN A 42 1.66 -17.38 -10.61
C GLN A 42 2.87 -16.55 -10.15
N ASP A 43 2.77 -15.22 -10.23
CA ASP A 43 3.79 -14.30 -9.72
C ASP A 43 4.01 -14.46 -8.23
N THR A 44 2.92 -14.47 -7.47
CA THR A 44 2.95 -14.59 -6.01
C THR A 44 3.56 -15.92 -5.58
N LYS A 45 3.18 -17.01 -6.25
CA LYS A 45 3.74 -18.33 -5.98
C LYS A 45 5.24 -18.37 -6.31
N LYS A 46 5.63 -17.87 -7.48
CA LYS A 46 7.05 -17.82 -7.90
C LYS A 46 7.89 -16.98 -6.92
N LEU A 47 7.36 -15.86 -6.44
CA LEU A 47 8.01 -15.06 -5.40
C LEU A 47 8.22 -15.86 -4.11
N ALA A 48 7.19 -16.55 -3.63
CA ALA A 48 7.30 -17.35 -2.41
C ALA A 48 8.33 -18.50 -2.57
N ASP A 49 8.30 -19.20 -3.71
CA ASP A 49 9.25 -20.26 -4.06
C ASP A 49 10.69 -19.71 -4.13
N ASN A 50 10.88 -18.55 -4.76
CA ASN A 50 12.18 -17.89 -4.87
C ASN A 50 12.76 -17.54 -3.50
N LEU A 51 11.94 -16.96 -2.61
CA LEU A 51 12.34 -16.57 -1.25
C LEU A 51 12.42 -17.76 -0.29
N GLY A 52 11.82 -18.90 -0.64
CA GLY A 52 11.71 -20.09 0.19
C GLY A 52 10.84 -19.87 1.44
N ILE A 53 9.76 -19.11 1.30
CA ILE A 53 8.81 -18.79 2.38
C ILE A 53 7.50 -19.58 2.19
N ASP A 54 6.79 -19.85 3.29
CA ASP A 54 5.50 -20.54 3.22
C ASP A 54 4.42 -19.64 2.63
N LEU A 55 3.59 -20.21 1.75
CA LEU A 55 2.49 -19.51 1.10
C LEU A 55 1.16 -20.24 1.32
N ILE A 56 0.22 -19.57 1.97
CA ILE A 56 -1.17 -20.04 2.12
C ILE A 56 -2.07 -19.24 1.18
N GLN A 57 -3.02 -19.92 0.54
CA GLN A 57 -4.03 -19.26 -0.29
C GLN A 57 -5.41 -19.30 0.38
N ILE A 58 -6.06 -18.14 0.51
CA ILE A 58 -7.40 -18.00 1.10
C ILE A 58 -8.26 -17.07 0.22
N PRO A 59 -9.06 -17.63 -0.70
CA PRO A 59 -9.96 -16.82 -1.52
C PRO A 59 -11.01 -16.08 -0.67
N ILE A 60 -11.27 -14.82 -1.00
CA ILE A 60 -12.18 -13.97 -0.21
C ILE A 60 -13.57 -13.79 -0.80
N ASP A 61 -13.83 -14.31 -2.01
CA ASP A 61 -15.06 -14.01 -2.75
C ASP A 61 -16.34 -14.42 -2.00
N GLY A 62 -16.33 -15.56 -1.31
CA GLY A 62 -17.46 -16.00 -0.48
C GLY A 62 -17.74 -15.04 0.67
N MET A 63 -16.71 -14.67 1.43
CA MET A 63 -16.83 -13.70 2.52
C MET A 63 -17.29 -12.33 2.00
N PHE A 64 -16.74 -11.89 0.87
CA PHE A 64 -17.11 -10.62 0.25
C PHE A 64 -18.60 -10.58 -0.14
N LYS A 65 -19.12 -11.63 -0.78
CA LYS A 65 -20.54 -11.76 -1.10
C LYS A 65 -21.41 -11.69 0.14
N GLU A 66 -21.03 -12.38 1.21
CA GLU A 66 -21.76 -12.36 2.48
C GLU A 66 -21.77 -10.98 3.13
N PHE A 67 -20.63 -10.29 3.19
CA PHE A 67 -20.57 -8.92 3.70
C PHE A 67 -21.50 -7.98 2.93
N LEU A 68 -21.50 -8.04 1.59
CA LEU A 68 -22.38 -7.20 0.78
C LEU A 68 -23.86 -7.52 1.01
N ARG A 69 -24.20 -8.81 1.10
CA ARG A 69 -25.57 -9.28 1.38
C ARG A 69 -26.12 -8.70 2.68
N PHE A 70 -25.31 -8.65 3.74
CA PHE A 70 -25.74 -8.09 5.03
C PHE A 70 -25.77 -6.56 5.08
N LEU A 71 -24.91 -5.88 4.32
CA LEU A 71 -24.85 -4.42 4.34
C LEU A 71 -26.01 -3.78 3.58
N SER A 72 -26.31 -4.26 2.37
CA SER A 72 -27.48 -3.84 1.60
C SER A 72 -27.65 -4.69 0.34
N PRO A 73 -28.90 -5.06 -0.03
CA PRO A 73 -29.16 -5.64 -1.34
C PRO A 73 -28.87 -4.68 -2.51
N SER A 74 -28.67 -3.38 -2.24
CA SER A 74 -28.38 -2.37 -3.26
C SER A 74 -26.93 -2.36 -3.74
N PHE A 75 -26.01 -3.07 -3.07
CA PHE A 75 -24.61 -3.11 -3.50
C PHE A 75 -24.45 -3.96 -4.75
N LYS A 76 -23.73 -3.41 -5.73
CA LYS A 76 -23.54 -4.05 -7.03
C LYS A 76 -22.20 -4.77 -7.02
N THR A 77 -22.24 -6.10 -7.17
CA THR A 77 -21.00 -6.88 -7.26
C THR A 77 -20.32 -6.79 -8.64
N GLU A 78 -20.98 -6.20 -9.63
CA GLU A 78 -20.46 -6.08 -11.00
C GLU A 78 -19.71 -4.76 -11.23
N GLU A 79 -20.10 -3.69 -10.53
CA GLU A 79 -19.50 -2.35 -10.62
C GLU A 79 -19.13 -1.85 -9.21
N PRO A 80 -18.10 -2.43 -8.58
CA PRO A 80 -17.77 -2.10 -7.20
C PRO A 80 -17.27 -0.66 -7.06
N GLY A 81 -17.96 0.14 -6.24
CA GLY A 81 -17.50 1.45 -5.82
C GLY A 81 -16.42 1.36 -4.74
N VAL A 82 -16.08 2.51 -4.15
CA VAL A 82 -15.07 2.60 -3.08
C VAL A 82 -15.47 1.77 -1.86
N THR A 83 -16.76 1.64 -1.57
CA THR A 83 -17.27 0.86 -0.43
C THR A 83 -16.95 -0.63 -0.61
N GLU A 84 -17.30 -1.21 -1.76
CA GLU A 84 -17.05 -2.62 -2.10
C GLU A 84 -15.55 -2.94 -2.12
N GLN A 85 -14.74 -2.04 -2.67
CA GLN A 85 -13.28 -2.19 -2.66
C GLN A 85 -12.72 -2.19 -1.22
N ASN A 86 -13.17 -1.26 -0.38
CA ASN A 86 -12.74 -1.18 1.02
C ASN A 86 -13.17 -2.40 1.85
N ILE A 87 -14.33 -3.00 1.57
CA ILE A 87 -14.78 -4.24 2.23
C ILE A 87 -13.80 -5.38 1.93
N GLN A 88 -13.40 -5.55 0.67
CA GLN A 88 -12.40 -6.57 0.30
C GLN A 88 -11.08 -6.37 1.06
N ALA A 89 -10.59 -5.13 1.17
CA ALA A 89 -9.37 -4.83 1.93
C ALA A 89 -9.51 -5.18 3.42
N ARG A 90 -10.66 -4.87 4.04
CA ARG A 90 -10.93 -5.18 5.46
C ARG A 90 -11.08 -6.68 5.72
N ILE A 91 -11.69 -7.43 4.80
CA ILE A 91 -11.76 -8.90 4.92
C ILE A 91 -10.36 -9.50 4.97
N ARG A 92 -9.45 -9.04 4.08
CA ARG A 92 -8.06 -9.49 4.06
C ARG A 92 -7.34 -9.17 5.36
N ALA A 93 -7.52 -7.96 5.89
CA ALA A 93 -6.95 -7.57 7.18
C ALA A 93 -7.45 -8.46 8.32
N THR A 94 -8.76 -8.74 8.38
CA THR A 94 -9.36 -9.62 9.40
C THR A 94 -8.79 -11.03 9.33
N ILE A 95 -8.57 -11.59 8.13
CA ILE A 95 -7.94 -12.90 7.95
C ILE A 95 -6.52 -12.89 8.51
N LEU A 96 -5.70 -11.92 8.09
CA LEU A 96 -4.31 -11.80 8.53
C LEU A 96 -4.18 -11.60 10.04
N MET A 97 -5.04 -10.78 10.63
CA MET A 97 -5.14 -10.62 12.08
C MET A 97 -5.62 -11.91 12.76
N GLY A 98 -6.50 -12.69 12.13
CA GLY A 98 -6.89 -14.00 12.63
C GLY A 98 -5.71 -14.96 12.78
N PHE A 99 -4.83 -15.03 11.78
CA PHE A 99 -3.58 -15.79 11.88
C PHE A 99 -2.63 -15.20 12.93
N SER A 100 -2.47 -13.87 12.95
CA SER A 100 -1.64 -13.17 13.95
C SER A 100 -2.06 -13.54 15.38
N ASN A 101 -3.36 -13.50 15.67
CA ASN A 101 -3.90 -13.82 16.98
C ASN A 101 -3.80 -15.31 17.34
N ARG A 102 -4.07 -16.20 16.38
CA ARG A 102 -4.04 -17.65 16.60
C ARG A 102 -2.61 -18.15 16.86
N ASP A 103 -1.66 -17.64 16.09
CA ASP A 103 -0.30 -18.20 15.99
C ASP A 103 0.76 -17.30 16.65
N GLY A 104 0.37 -16.15 17.22
CA GLY A 104 1.28 -15.19 17.85
C GLY A 104 2.22 -14.47 16.86
N LEU A 105 1.84 -14.35 15.59
CA LEU A 105 2.68 -13.82 14.53
C LEU A 105 2.56 -12.29 14.42
N LEU A 106 3.66 -11.57 14.20
CA LEU A 106 3.61 -10.14 13.88
C LEU A 106 3.11 -9.93 12.44
N LEU A 107 2.03 -9.19 12.27
CA LEU A 107 1.53 -8.78 10.95
C LEU A 107 2.35 -7.61 10.40
N LEU A 108 2.98 -7.81 9.25
CA LEU A 108 3.68 -6.77 8.50
C LEU A 108 2.72 -6.14 7.47
N SER A 109 2.49 -4.83 7.59
CA SER A 109 1.80 -4.04 6.56
C SER A 109 2.78 -3.64 5.46
N THR A 110 2.26 -3.53 4.25
CA THR A 110 3.04 -3.35 3.01
C THR A 110 2.80 -1.98 2.37
N GLY A 111 2.13 -1.04 3.05
CA GLY A 111 1.86 0.28 2.48
C GLY A 111 3.14 1.13 2.41
N ASN A 112 3.36 1.81 1.27
CA ASN A 112 4.51 2.69 1.06
C ASN A 112 4.20 4.16 1.45
N LYS A 113 5.24 5.00 1.46
CA LYS A 113 5.14 6.41 1.84
C LYS A 113 4.22 7.22 0.93
N SER A 114 4.25 6.94 -0.37
CA SER A 114 3.49 7.70 -1.38
C SER A 114 2.00 7.50 -1.19
N GLU A 115 1.56 6.24 -1.05
CA GLU A 115 0.17 5.86 -0.77
C GLU A 115 -0.31 6.42 0.58
N ALA A 116 0.49 6.27 1.63
CA ALA A 116 0.19 6.81 2.95
C ALA A 116 0.09 8.35 2.97
N SER A 117 0.89 9.03 2.13
CA SER A 117 0.87 10.48 2.01
C SER A 117 -0.47 10.98 1.52
N VAL A 118 -0.98 10.42 0.42
CA VAL A 118 -2.23 10.87 -0.21
C VAL A 118 -3.47 10.10 0.25
N GLY A 119 -3.29 9.17 1.20
CA GLY A 119 -4.35 8.33 1.74
C GLY A 119 -4.95 7.34 0.75
N TYR A 120 -4.14 6.89 -0.21
CA TYR A 120 -4.49 5.82 -1.14
C TYR A 120 -4.36 4.45 -0.46
N CYS A 121 -5.15 4.28 0.60
CA CYS A 121 -5.10 3.15 1.51
C CYS A 121 -6.46 2.99 2.21
N THR A 122 -6.76 1.78 2.66
CA THR A 122 -8.00 1.49 3.38
C THR A 122 -7.73 1.42 4.87
N LEU A 123 -8.38 2.30 5.64
CA LEU A 123 -8.33 2.22 7.09
C LEU A 123 -8.91 0.87 7.56
N TYR A 124 -8.11 0.17 8.38
CA TYR A 124 -8.36 -1.20 8.85
C TYR A 124 -8.40 -2.26 7.73
N GLY A 125 -7.88 -1.91 6.56
CA GLY A 125 -7.60 -2.83 5.46
C GLY A 125 -6.09 -3.05 5.36
N ASP A 126 -5.51 -2.65 4.23
CA ASP A 126 -4.08 -2.73 3.93
C ASP A 126 -3.16 -2.03 4.95
N MET A 127 -3.69 -1.04 5.69
CA MET A 127 -2.97 -0.35 6.77
C MET A 127 -2.78 -1.19 8.04
N SER A 128 -3.48 -2.33 8.16
CA SER A 128 -3.48 -3.14 9.38
C SER A 128 -2.17 -3.89 9.54
N GLY A 129 -1.57 -3.80 10.72
CA GLY A 129 -0.36 -4.52 11.07
C GLY A 129 0.21 -4.10 12.41
N GLY A 130 1.18 -4.87 12.89
CA GLY A 130 2.00 -4.49 14.03
C GLY A 130 3.26 -3.72 13.63
N LEU A 131 3.67 -3.78 12.36
CA LEU A 131 4.77 -3.00 11.79
C LEU A 131 4.52 -2.73 10.30
N ALA A 132 4.69 -1.48 9.85
CA ALA A 132 4.65 -1.11 8.44
C ALA A 132 6.10 -0.96 7.93
N VAL A 133 6.59 -1.99 7.24
CA VAL A 133 8.03 -2.15 6.94
C VAL A 133 8.54 -1.06 6.01
N ILE A 134 7.72 -0.67 5.03
CA ILE A 134 8.11 0.27 3.96
C ILE A 134 7.29 1.57 4.00
N SER A 135 6.66 1.90 5.14
CA SER A 135 5.80 3.08 5.27
C SER A 135 6.49 4.42 5.06
N ASP A 136 7.82 4.46 5.15
CA ASP A 136 8.62 5.65 4.87
C ASP A 136 9.47 5.53 3.59
N VAL A 137 9.21 4.52 2.76
CA VAL A 137 9.87 4.35 1.45
C VAL A 137 8.95 4.92 0.37
N PRO A 138 9.35 5.95 -0.40
CA PRO A 138 8.61 6.42 -1.57
C PRO A 138 8.44 5.32 -2.63
N LYS A 139 7.37 5.35 -3.43
CA LYS A 139 7.09 4.31 -4.43
C LYS A 139 8.24 4.17 -5.44
N THR A 140 8.79 5.28 -5.91
CA THR A 140 9.97 5.30 -6.78
C THR A 140 11.14 4.53 -6.16
N MET A 141 11.41 4.74 -4.87
CA MET A 141 12.43 4.02 -4.11
C MET A 141 12.07 2.54 -3.88
N VAL A 142 10.78 2.16 -3.80
CA VAL A 142 10.36 0.75 -3.77
C VAL A 142 10.82 0.01 -5.03
N TYR A 143 10.71 0.64 -6.21
CA TYR A 143 11.23 0.07 -7.45
C TYR A 143 12.75 -0.06 -7.44
N GLU A 144 13.47 0.98 -7.01
CA GLU A 144 14.94 0.95 -6.90
C GLU A 144 15.43 -0.14 -5.95
N LEU A 145 14.83 -0.24 -4.76
CA LEU A 145 15.16 -1.27 -3.76
C LEU A 145 14.83 -2.67 -4.25
N SER A 146 13.73 -2.85 -5.00
CA SER A 146 13.40 -4.14 -5.61
C SER A 146 14.43 -4.54 -6.67
N GLY A 147 14.94 -3.57 -7.44
CA GLY A 147 16.07 -3.77 -8.35
C GLY A 147 17.34 -4.16 -7.62
N LEU A 148 17.64 -3.51 -6.50
CA LEU A 148 18.80 -3.82 -5.65
C LEU A 148 18.71 -5.23 -5.05
N VAL A 149 17.55 -5.61 -4.51
CA VAL A 149 17.29 -6.98 -4.03
C VAL A 149 17.56 -8.00 -5.13
N ASN A 150 17.20 -7.68 -6.37
CA ASN A 150 17.40 -8.56 -7.52
C ASN A 150 18.80 -8.52 -8.17
N ALA A 151 19.74 -7.74 -7.65
CA ALA A 151 21.02 -7.48 -8.31
C ALA A 151 21.86 -8.75 -8.55
N GLU A 152 21.84 -9.70 -7.61
CA GLU A 152 22.62 -10.95 -7.70
C GLU A 152 21.80 -12.14 -8.21
N LYS A 153 20.49 -12.12 -7.99
CA LYS A 153 19.56 -13.19 -8.35
C LYS A 153 18.15 -12.63 -8.43
N GLU A 154 17.33 -13.16 -9.34
CA GLU A 154 15.90 -12.86 -9.38
C GLU A 154 15.19 -13.46 -8.14
N TRP A 155 15.10 -12.69 -7.07
CA TRP A 155 14.27 -13.02 -5.90
C TRP A 155 12.83 -12.58 -6.12
N ILE A 156 12.63 -11.33 -6.52
CA ILE A 156 11.34 -10.76 -6.91
C ILE A 156 11.14 -11.02 -8.42
N PRO A 157 10.11 -11.76 -8.84
CA PRO A 157 9.86 -12.00 -10.27
C PRO A 157 9.81 -10.69 -11.07
N LYS A 158 10.52 -10.63 -12.20
CA LYS A 158 10.58 -9.45 -13.06
C LYS A 158 9.20 -8.91 -13.46
N ARG A 159 8.21 -9.79 -13.70
CA ARG A 159 6.82 -9.40 -14.01
C ARG A 159 6.15 -8.61 -12.89
N ILE A 160 6.50 -8.85 -11.61
CA ILE A 160 6.00 -8.04 -10.48
C ILE A 160 6.55 -6.62 -10.53
N ILE A 161 7.81 -6.46 -10.96
CA ILE A 161 8.47 -5.16 -11.04
C ILE A 161 7.99 -4.37 -12.27
N GLU A 162 7.79 -5.04 -13.41
CA GLU A 162 7.46 -4.35 -14.67
C GLU A 162 5.96 -4.07 -14.86
N LYS A 163 5.08 -4.82 -14.18
CA LYS A 163 3.64 -4.61 -14.35
C LYS A 163 3.18 -3.30 -13.72
N ALA A 164 2.15 -2.72 -14.33
CA ALA A 164 1.52 -1.52 -13.78
C ALA A 164 0.95 -1.80 -12.37
N PRO A 165 1.14 -0.87 -11.42
CA PRO A 165 0.66 -1.06 -10.06
C PRO A 165 -0.89 -1.01 -10.02
N SER A 166 -1.45 -1.93 -9.25
CA SER A 166 -2.90 -2.13 -9.11
C SER A 166 -3.23 -2.88 -7.82
N ALA A 167 -4.33 -2.51 -7.18
CA ALA A 167 -4.90 -3.24 -6.04
C ALA A 167 -5.82 -4.42 -6.46
N GLU A 168 -6.18 -4.55 -7.74
CA GLU A 168 -7.11 -5.57 -8.29
C GLU A 168 -8.40 -5.74 -7.44
N LEU A 169 -9.03 -4.63 -7.05
CA LEU A 169 -10.29 -4.61 -6.26
C LEU A 169 -11.53 -4.36 -7.12
N LYS A 170 -11.34 -3.93 -8.37
CA LYS A 170 -12.36 -3.74 -9.40
C LYS A 170 -11.80 -4.15 -10.79
N PRO A 171 -12.65 -4.40 -11.80
CA PRO A 171 -12.18 -4.74 -13.14
C PRO A 171 -11.22 -3.69 -13.72
N ASN A 172 -10.09 -4.14 -14.29
CA ASN A 172 -9.10 -3.31 -14.99
C ASN A 172 -8.53 -2.12 -14.19
N GLN A 173 -8.54 -2.21 -12.86
CA GLN A 173 -8.04 -1.15 -11.98
C GLN A 173 -6.56 -0.84 -12.21
N LYS A 174 -6.20 0.44 -12.22
CA LYS A 174 -4.82 0.93 -12.12
C LYS A 174 -4.73 2.03 -11.06
N ASP A 175 -3.60 2.14 -10.38
CA ASP A 175 -3.40 3.21 -9.40
C ASP A 175 -3.43 4.60 -10.07
N GLN A 176 -2.99 4.67 -11.33
CA GLN A 176 -3.02 5.87 -12.17
C GLN A 176 -4.44 6.34 -12.53
N ASP A 177 -5.49 5.54 -12.25
CA ASP A 177 -6.88 6.00 -12.39
C ASP A 177 -7.20 7.10 -11.34
N ASP A 178 -6.50 7.11 -10.21
CA ASP A 178 -6.77 7.97 -9.04
C ASP A 178 -5.60 8.89 -8.67
N LEU A 179 -4.38 8.59 -9.15
CA LEU A 179 -3.12 9.24 -8.80
C LEU A 179 -2.33 9.67 -10.04
N PRO A 180 -1.53 10.76 -9.96
CA PRO A 180 -0.55 11.06 -11.00
C PRO A 180 0.56 9.99 -11.02
N PRO A 181 1.39 9.94 -12.09
CA PRO A 181 2.58 9.08 -12.13
C PRO A 181 3.43 9.25 -10.87
N TYR A 182 3.96 8.15 -10.34
CA TYR A 182 4.65 8.15 -9.05
C TYR A 182 5.92 9.01 -9.06
N GLU A 183 6.58 9.16 -10.21
CA GLU A 183 7.74 10.04 -10.37
C GLU A 183 7.37 11.51 -10.11
N ILE A 184 6.18 11.93 -10.56
CA ILE A 184 5.65 13.28 -10.32
C ILE A 184 5.12 13.39 -8.89
N LEU A 185 4.36 12.38 -8.44
CA LEU A 185 3.80 12.35 -7.09
C LEU A 185 4.91 12.45 -6.04
N ASP A 186 5.91 11.58 -6.11
CA ASP A 186 6.97 11.49 -5.12
C ASP A 186 7.83 12.76 -5.10
N ALA A 187 8.05 13.41 -6.24
CA ALA A 187 8.76 14.68 -6.30
C ALA A 187 8.00 15.82 -5.58
N VAL A 188 6.68 15.90 -5.80
CA VAL A 188 5.81 16.85 -5.07
C VAL A 188 5.75 16.53 -3.58
N LEU A 189 5.60 15.25 -3.22
CA LEU A 189 5.58 14.78 -1.84
C LEU A 189 6.88 15.12 -1.11
N LYS A 190 8.03 14.86 -1.72
CA LYS A 190 9.35 15.20 -1.17
C LYS A 190 9.45 16.70 -0.93
N GLY A 191 9.12 17.51 -1.92
CA GLY A 191 9.19 18.97 -1.81
C GLY A 191 8.29 19.51 -0.68
N TYR A 192 7.05 19.04 -0.61
CA TYR A 192 6.08 19.52 0.38
C TYR A 192 6.34 18.99 1.80
N ILE A 193 6.61 17.69 1.95
CA ILE A 193 6.70 17.02 3.26
C ILE A 193 8.11 17.18 3.84
N GLU A 194 9.13 16.85 3.06
CA GLU A 194 10.51 16.77 3.53
C GLU A 194 11.18 18.13 3.48
N ASP A 195 11.16 18.77 2.31
CA ASP A 195 11.85 20.03 2.05
C ASP A 195 11.06 21.27 2.52
N LEU A 196 9.83 21.08 3.03
CA LEU A 196 8.92 22.15 3.52
C LEU A 196 8.61 23.26 2.52
N LYS A 197 8.63 22.94 1.23
CA LYS A 197 8.28 23.91 0.19
C LYS A 197 6.81 24.27 0.27
N SER A 198 6.53 25.56 0.12
CA SER A 198 5.19 26.08 -0.08
C SER A 198 4.62 25.62 -1.43
N GLN A 199 3.29 25.76 -1.58
CA GLN A 199 2.62 25.48 -2.84
C GLN A 199 3.22 26.30 -4.00
N ASP A 200 3.49 27.58 -3.79
CA ASP A 200 4.01 28.47 -4.84
C ASP A 200 5.45 28.09 -5.24
N GLU A 201 6.28 27.68 -4.28
CA GLU A 201 7.62 27.17 -4.59
C GLU A 201 7.56 25.89 -5.43
N LEU A 202 6.61 24.98 -5.16
CA LEU A 202 6.42 23.78 -5.98
C LEU A 202 5.96 24.13 -7.40
N VAL A 203 5.08 25.12 -7.56
CA VAL A 203 4.68 25.60 -8.89
C VAL A 203 5.85 26.26 -9.63
N GLN A 204 6.69 27.04 -8.92
CA GLN A 204 7.91 27.64 -9.49
C GLN A 204 8.94 26.57 -9.91
N MET A 205 8.94 25.39 -9.29
CA MET A 205 9.74 24.24 -9.73
C MET A 205 9.20 23.57 -11.01
N GLY A 206 8.08 24.04 -11.56
CA GLY A 206 7.52 23.58 -12.83
C GLY A 206 6.38 22.56 -12.69
N PHE A 207 5.90 22.28 -11.47
CA PHE A 207 4.74 21.42 -11.30
C PHE A 207 3.43 22.16 -11.62
N ASP A 208 2.46 21.45 -12.21
CA ASP A 208 1.14 22.01 -12.47
C ASP A 208 0.43 22.41 -11.16
N LYS A 209 -0.12 23.63 -11.14
CA LYS A 209 -0.77 24.20 -9.95
C LYS A 209 -1.93 23.33 -9.44
N LYS A 210 -2.79 22.84 -10.34
CA LYS A 210 -3.95 22.02 -9.94
C LYS A 210 -3.52 20.68 -9.37
N LEU A 211 -2.47 20.08 -9.94
CA LEU A 211 -1.87 18.85 -9.42
C LEU A 211 -1.33 19.06 -8.00
N VAL A 212 -0.54 20.12 -7.78
CA VAL A 212 0.02 20.44 -6.45
C VAL A 212 -1.11 20.65 -5.42
N GLU A 213 -2.12 21.46 -5.77
CA GLU A 213 -3.29 21.70 -4.91
C GLU A 213 -4.03 20.40 -4.55
N ASN A 214 -4.24 19.53 -5.54
CA ASN A 214 -4.90 18.25 -5.33
C ASN A 214 -4.11 17.34 -4.38
N VAL A 215 -2.80 17.22 -4.61
CA VAL A 215 -1.89 16.39 -3.80
C VAL A 215 -1.86 16.91 -2.36
N ILE A 216 -1.66 18.22 -2.15
CA ILE A 216 -1.65 18.82 -0.81
C ILE A 216 -3.00 18.61 -0.09
N SER A 217 -4.12 18.78 -0.80
CA SER A 217 -5.46 18.53 -0.25
C SER A 217 -5.64 17.07 0.19
N LYS A 218 -5.17 16.10 -0.61
CA LYS A 218 -5.15 14.68 -0.24
C LYS A 218 -4.26 14.40 0.97
N ILE A 219 -3.09 15.04 1.06
CA ILE A 219 -2.21 14.93 2.23
C ILE A 219 -2.96 15.37 3.49
N VAL A 220 -3.51 16.58 3.47
CA VAL A 220 -4.24 17.15 4.62
C VAL A 220 -5.39 16.26 5.06
N ARG A 221 -6.25 15.83 4.12
CA ARG A 221 -7.45 15.03 4.42
C ARG A 221 -7.14 13.63 4.94
N SER A 222 -5.95 13.12 4.68
CA SER A 222 -5.56 11.74 5.02
C SER A 222 -4.87 11.61 6.37
N GLU A 223 -4.73 12.71 7.14
CA GLU A 223 -4.07 12.70 8.45
C GLU A 223 -4.70 11.71 9.42
N TYR A 224 -6.04 11.62 9.45
CA TYR A 224 -6.74 10.69 10.34
C TYR A 224 -6.39 9.21 10.08
N LYS A 225 -6.08 8.85 8.82
CA LYS A 225 -5.65 7.49 8.48
C LYS A 225 -4.25 7.23 9.03
N ARG A 226 -3.32 8.17 8.82
CA ARG A 226 -1.93 8.03 9.25
C ARG A 226 -1.77 7.93 10.76
N GLN A 227 -2.60 8.62 11.52
CA GLN A 227 -2.60 8.55 12.99
C GLN A 227 -3.05 7.17 13.54
N GLN A 228 -3.58 6.30 12.67
CA GLN A 228 -4.05 4.96 13.02
C GLN A 228 -3.28 3.87 12.25
N ALA A 229 -2.25 4.24 11.50
CA ALA A 229 -1.40 3.30 10.80
C ALA A 229 -0.53 2.51 11.81
N ALA A 230 -0.13 1.30 11.41
CA ALA A 230 0.91 0.56 12.13
C ALA A 230 2.19 1.42 12.27
N PRO A 231 2.98 1.23 13.34
CA PRO A 231 4.26 1.92 13.48
C PRO A 231 5.17 1.59 12.30
N GLY A 232 5.93 2.59 11.84
CA GLY A 232 6.76 2.50 10.63
C GLY A 232 8.26 2.59 10.91
N LEU A 233 9.07 2.05 9.99
CA LEU A 233 10.51 2.26 9.98
C LEU A 233 10.83 3.59 9.27
N LYS A 234 11.67 4.43 9.88
CA LYS A 234 12.10 5.71 9.31
C LYS A 234 13.36 5.52 8.46
N VAL A 235 13.29 5.90 7.18
CA VAL A 235 14.44 5.87 6.25
C VAL A 235 14.68 7.22 5.55
N THR A 236 13.74 8.15 5.65
CA THR A 236 13.83 9.50 5.09
C THR A 236 13.99 10.58 6.17
N SER A 237 14.11 11.84 5.76
CA SER A 237 14.24 12.96 6.70
C SER A 237 12.97 13.15 7.55
N LYS A 238 11.79 12.98 6.93
CA LYS A 238 10.47 13.13 7.58
C LYS A 238 9.52 11.98 7.27
N ALA A 239 9.46 11.04 8.21
CA ALA A 239 8.47 9.97 8.24
C ALA A 239 7.12 10.42 8.80
N PHE A 240 6.08 9.65 8.47
CA PHE A 240 4.84 9.59 9.25
C PHE A 240 5.04 8.60 10.41
N GLY A 241 4.59 8.93 11.62
CA GLY A 241 5.05 8.31 12.87
C GLY A 241 5.89 9.31 13.66
N TYR A 242 7.00 8.94 14.31
CA TYR A 242 7.74 9.91 15.14
C TYR A 242 8.62 10.92 14.34
N GLY A 243 8.14 11.30 13.14
CA GLY A 243 8.53 12.46 12.34
C GLY A 243 7.43 13.54 12.33
N ARG A 244 6.89 13.87 11.15
CA ARG A 244 5.92 14.98 10.91
C ARG A 244 4.71 14.92 11.85
N ARG A 245 4.39 16.03 12.55
CA ARG A 245 3.23 16.14 13.48
C ARG A 245 2.24 17.20 13.00
N TYR A 246 1.01 16.80 12.71
CA TYR A 246 -0.07 17.68 12.26
C TYR A 246 -1.39 17.32 12.95
N PRO A 247 -2.26 18.31 13.23
CA PRO A 247 -3.58 18.03 13.79
C PRO A 247 -4.48 17.33 12.78
N ILE A 248 -5.33 16.40 13.27
CA ILE A 248 -6.39 15.77 12.46
C ILE A 248 -7.48 16.80 12.15
N ALA A 249 -8.02 17.44 13.19
CA ALA A 249 -9.10 18.42 13.05
C ALA A 249 -8.50 19.81 12.79
N GLN A 250 -8.47 20.20 11.51
CA GLN A 250 -7.95 21.49 11.07
C GLN A 250 -8.62 21.94 9.78
N ARG A 251 -8.63 23.26 9.53
CA ARG A 251 -9.11 23.89 8.28
C ARG A 251 -8.10 24.88 7.70
N TYR A 252 -6.83 24.70 8.03
CA TYR A 252 -5.73 25.42 7.42
C TYR A 252 -5.62 25.00 5.94
N MET A 253 -6.09 25.89 5.08
CA MET A 253 -5.80 25.87 3.64
C MET A 253 -4.62 26.81 3.45
N ALA A 254 -3.54 26.35 2.83
CA ALA A 254 -2.47 27.25 2.42
C ALA A 254 -3.06 28.17 1.35
N GLU A 255 -3.53 29.35 1.72
CA GLU A 255 -3.93 30.37 0.76
C GLU A 255 -2.65 30.84 0.06
N SER A 256 -2.60 30.65 -1.26
CA SER A 256 -1.60 31.29 -2.12
C SER A 256 -1.73 32.80 -1.93
N THR A 257 -0.65 33.43 -1.46
CA THR A 257 -0.58 34.88 -1.21
C THR A 257 -0.38 35.63 -2.52
#